data_AF-V4K2P4-F1
#
_entry.id   AF-V4K2P4-F1
#
_cell.length_a   1.000
_cell.length_b   1.000
_cell.length_c   1.000
_cell.angle_alpha   90.00
_cell.angle_beta   90.00
_cell.angle_gamma   90.00
#
_symmetry.space_group_name_H-M   'P 1'
#
loop_
_entity.id
_entity.type
_entity.pdbx_description
1 polymer ?
#
loop_
_entity_poly.entity_id
_entity_poly.type
_entity_poly.pdbx_seq_one_letter_code
_entity_poly.pdbx_strand_id
1 'polypeptide(L)'
;MEANMEVSALDYAKIKDYMRTFGPAWLVMIADVDVASIVTGLQVGASWGYRMVLVMLLLAVPLFVIQDVAGTLGTVSGMGLGTAVRRLYGRRVAMAAAIPMALLDVLEYVAEYAGIALGLGLLGLPVLPMLLLVFVLHIVVAWTGRYRHVEAFLLPFSFLLVATIVASVAMTRLDPAAVMGSMVAGMPLQDREFDYMLAASVGSVIMPWMLFFHSGADARKGLSRKD
;
A
#
# COMPACT_ATOMS: atom_id res chain seq x y z
N MET A 1 3.99 42.83 -12.49
CA MET A 1 2.80 41.94 -12.46
C MET A 1 3.06 40.67 -13.26
N GLU A 2 3.67 40.75 -14.44
CA GLU A 2 4.02 39.60 -15.29
C GLU A 2 5.07 38.66 -14.67
N ALA A 3 6.12 39.19 -14.03
CA ALA A 3 7.14 38.37 -13.35
C ALA A 3 6.58 37.50 -12.21
N ASN A 4 5.54 37.97 -11.49
CA ASN A 4 4.88 37.18 -10.43
C ASN A 4 3.94 36.10 -11.00
N MET A 5 3.38 36.31 -12.21
CA MET A 5 2.61 35.28 -12.91
C MET A 5 3.51 34.20 -13.52
N GLU A 6 4.68 34.54 -14.05
CA GLU A 6 5.65 33.56 -14.55
C GLU A 6 6.22 32.68 -13.43
N VAL A 7 6.56 33.26 -12.27
CA VAL A 7 7.02 32.49 -11.10
C VAL A 7 5.92 31.58 -10.57
N SER A 8 4.67 32.06 -10.49
CA SER A 8 3.51 31.24 -10.10
C SER A 8 3.22 30.10 -11.09
N ALA A 9 3.39 30.32 -12.39
CA ALA A 9 3.22 29.28 -13.40
C ALA A 9 4.35 28.25 -13.39
N LEU A 10 5.59 28.67 -13.11
CA LEU A 10 6.75 27.79 -12.92
C LEU A 10 6.61 26.92 -11.67
N ASP A 11 6.12 27.49 -10.56
CA ASP A 11 5.85 26.75 -9.33
C ASP A 11 4.67 25.79 -9.51
N TYR A 12 3.61 26.21 -10.21
CA TYR A 12 2.49 25.34 -10.55
C TYR A 12 2.90 24.18 -11.47
N ALA A 13 3.74 24.44 -12.47
CA ALA A 13 4.28 23.40 -13.35
C ALA A 13 5.16 22.40 -12.58
N LYS A 14 6.04 22.87 -11.68
CA LYS A 14 6.85 22.02 -10.81
C LYS A 14 6.01 21.20 -9.84
N ILE A 15 5.03 21.81 -9.17
CA ILE A 15 4.10 21.10 -8.27
C ILE A 15 3.32 20.05 -9.05
N LYS A 16 2.85 20.38 -10.26
CA LYS A 16 2.13 19.45 -11.13
C LYS A 16 3.01 18.27 -11.58
N ASP A 17 4.29 18.50 -11.87
CA ASP A 17 5.23 17.44 -12.22
C ASP A 17 5.58 16.58 -10.99
N TYR A 18 5.84 17.19 -9.83
CA TYR A 18 6.00 16.47 -8.55
C TYR A 18 4.78 15.60 -8.23
N MET A 19 3.56 16.12 -8.37
CA MET A 19 2.34 15.34 -8.14
C MET A 19 2.16 14.20 -9.16
N ARG A 20 2.67 14.35 -10.38
CA ARG A 20 2.61 13.31 -11.42
C ARG A 20 3.57 12.16 -11.12
N THR A 21 4.78 12.47 -10.64
CA THR A 21 5.79 11.50 -10.21
C THR A 21 5.42 10.84 -8.88
N PHE A 22 4.85 11.60 -7.93
CA PHE A 22 4.50 11.08 -6.60
C PHE A 22 3.25 10.18 -6.59
N GLY A 23 2.33 10.37 -7.56
CA GLY A 23 1.06 9.64 -7.60
C GLY A 23 1.14 8.11 -7.55
N PRO A 24 1.95 7.43 -8.40
CA PRO A 24 2.06 5.97 -8.37
C PRO A 24 2.67 5.47 -7.07
N ALA A 25 3.72 6.12 -6.59
CA ALA A 25 4.37 5.78 -5.33
C ALA A 25 3.40 5.94 -4.15
N TRP A 26 2.66 7.04 -4.07
CA TRP A 26 1.64 7.25 -3.04
C TRP A 26 0.52 6.21 -3.11
N LEU A 27 0.02 5.91 -4.31
CA LEU A 27 -1.02 4.90 -4.50
C LEU A 27 -0.55 3.51 -4.06
N VAL A 28 0.69 3.14 -4.39
CA VAL A 28 1.29 1.87 -3.94
C VAL A 28 1.40 1.87 -2.42
N MET A 29 1.90 2.96 -1.83
CA MET A 29 2.08 3.05 -0.39
C MET A 29 0.77 3.04 0.39
N ILE A 30 -0.31 3.66 -0.10
CA ILE A 30 -1.60 3.59 0.59
C ILE A 30 -2.29 2.24 0.35
N ALA A 31 -2.13 1.65 -0.83
CA ALA A 31 -2.68 0.32 -1.09
C ALA A 31 -1.97 -0.77 -0.25
N ASP A 32 -0.78 -0.49 0.27
CA ASP A 32 -0.10 -1.32 1.29
C ASP A 32 -0.74 -1.19 2.70
N VAL A 33 -1.59 -0.18 2.91
CA VAL A 33 -2.40 0.00 4.13
C VAL A 33 -3.82 -0.56 3.90
N ASP A 34 -3.86 -1.82 3.50
CA ASP A 34 -5.09 -2.57 3.22
C ASP A 34 -5.76 -3.11 4.50
N VAL A 35 -6.95 -3.69 4.36
CA VAL A 35 -7.72 -4.26 5.48
C VAL A 35 -6.90 -5.35 6.18
N ALA A 36 -6.24 -6.22 5.42
CA ALA A 36 -5.46 -7.33 5.95
C ALA A 36 -4.33 -6.83 6.86
N SER A 37 -3.62 -5.77 6.44
CA SER A 37 -2.54 -5.13 7.18
C SER A 37 -3.03 -4.44 8.43
N ILE A 38 -4.17 -3.73 8.37
CA ILE A 38 -4.78 -3.08 9.55
C ILE A 38 -5.19 -4.14 10.59
N VAL A 39 -5.89 -5.19 10.17
CA VAL A 39 -6.35 -6.26 11.08
C VAL A 39 -5.17 -6.98 11.71
N THR A 40 -4.15 -7.33 10.93
CA THR A 40 -2.93 -7.97 11.42
C THR A 40 -2.20 -7.07 12.41
N GLY A 41 -2.07 -5.78 12.11
CA GLY A 41 -1.45 -4.80 13.01
C GLY A 41 -2.21 -4.65 14.34
N LEU A 42 -3.55 -4.62 14.30
CA LEU A 42 -4.38 -4.60 15.49
C LEU A 42 -4.23 -5.88 16.32
N GLN A 43 -4.21 -7.04 15.68
CA GLN A 43 -4.02 -8.32 16.35
C GLN A 43 -2.65 -8.40 17.04
N VAL A 44 -1.58 -8.02 16.33
CA VAL A 44 -0.23 -7.97 16.88
C VAL A 44 -0.16 -7.01 18.07
N GLY A 45 -0.73 -5.81 17.95
CA GLY A 45 -0.77 -4.83 19.03
C GLY A 45 -1.58 -5.29 20.24
N ALA A 46 -2.70 -5.99 20.01
CA ALA A 46 -3.53 -6.54 21.08
C ALA A 46 -2.82 -7.67 21.84
N SER A 47 -2.12 -8.56 21.14
CA SER A 47 -1.42 -9.69 21.76
C SER A 47 -0.10 -9.30 22.44
N TRP A 48 0.67 -8.37 21.83
CA TRP A 48 2.06 -8.13 22.21
C TRP A 48 2.37 -6.67 22.58
N GLY A 49 1.36 -5.81 22.61
CA GLY A 49 1.54 -4.38 22.87
C GLY A 49 2.46 -3.72 21.85
N TYR A 50 3.42 -2.92 22.31
CA TYR A 50 4.32 -2.16 21.44
C TYR A 50 5.63 -2.91 21.09
N ARG A 51 5.76 -4.19 21.44
CA ARG A 51 6.99 -4.98 21.25
C ARG A 51 7.38 -5.14 19.77
N MET A 52 6.41 -5.18 18.87
CA MET A 52 6.65 -5.33 17.43
C MET A 52 6.80 -4.00 16.68
N VAL A 53 6.59 -2.85 17.33
CA VAL A 53 6.70 -1.53 16.69
C VAL A 53 8.10 -1.32 16.13
N LEU A 54 9.15 -1.67 16.88
CA LEU A 54 10.53 -1.54 16.41
C LEU A 54 10.79 -2.41 15.18
N VAL A 55 10.26 -3.62 15.15
CA VAL A 55 10.38 -4.53 13.99
C VAL A 55 9.71 -3.90 12.76
N MET A 56 8.49 -3.38 12.90
CA MET A 56 7.78 -2.73 11.78
C MET A 56 8.55 -1.52 11.24
N LEU A 57 9.12 -0.69 12.12
CA LEU A 57 9.95 0.44 11.72
C LEU A 57 11.21 0.00 10.97
N LEU A 58 11.85 -1.07 11.40
CA LEU A 58 13.03 -1.61 10.72
C LEU A 58 12.68 -2.22 9.35
N LEU A 59 11.50 -2.82 9.22
CA LEU A 59 11.01 -3.41 7.97
C LEU A 59 10.67 -2.36 6.91
N ALA A 60 10.48 -1.09 7.28
CA ALA A 60 10.34 0.00 6.33
C ALA A 60 11.60 0.18 5.45
N VAL A 61 12.79 -0.16 5.96
CA VAL A 61 14.06 -0.04 5.22
C VAL A 61 14.12 -0.97 4.00
N PRO A 62 13.98 -2.32 4.15
CA PRO A 62 13.97 -3.20 2.99
C PRO A 62 12.79 -2.92 2.06
N LEU A 63 11.63 -2.54 2.60
CA LEU A 63 10.48 -2.11 1.78
C LEU A 63 10.87 -0.93 0.89
N PHE A 64 11.43 0.14 1.46
CA PHE A 64 11.88 1.31 0.72
C PHE A 64 12.87 0.95 -0.39
N VAL A 65 13.89 0.16 -0.07
CA VAL A 65 14.91 -0.26 -1.05
C VAL A 65 14.27 -1.04 -2.20
N ILE A 66 13.34 -1.95 -1.89
CA ILE A 66 12.68 -2.76 -2.90
C ILE A 66 11.73 -1.92 -3.77
N GLN A 67 11.02 -0.95 -3.18
CA GLN A 67 10.20 -0.01 -3.93
C GLN A 67 11.03 0.89 -4.84
N ASP A 68 12.16 1.40 -4.36
CA ASP A 68 13.07 2.24 -5.13
C ASP A 68 13.61 1.49 -6.36
N VAL A 69 13.97 0.22 -6.19
CA VAL A 69 14.39 -0.65 -7.30
C VAL A 69 13.25 -0.93 -8.28
N ALA A 70 12.03 -1.17 -7.78
CA ALA A 70 10.86 -1.41 -8.62
C ALA A 70 10.48 -0.17 -9.45
N GLY A 71 10.50 1.02 -8.83
CA GLY A 71 10.28 2.29 -9.52
C GLY A 71 11.39 2.57 -10.54
N THR A 72 12.65 2.38 -10.15
CA THR A 72 13.81 2.53 -11.05
C THR A 72 13.72 1.61 -12.27
N LEU A 73 13.27 0.37 -12.09
CA LEU A 73 13.04 -0.55 -13.20
C LEU A 73 11.99 0.03 -14.18
N GLY A 74 10.86 0.51 -13.66
CA GLY A 74 9.80 1.10 -14.48
C GLY A 74 10.25 2.34 -15.24
N THR A 75 10.91 3.28 -14.55
CA THR A 75 11.36 4.56 -15.11
C THR A 75 12.52 4.40 -16.10
N VAL A 76 13.55 3.61 -15.76
CA VAL A 76 14.76 3.48 -16.59
C VAL A 76 14.55 2.53 -17.77
N SER A 77 13.88 1.39 -17.55
CA SER A 77 13.72 0.38 -18.61
C SER A 77 12.50 0.60 -19.50
N GLY A 78 11.55 1.44 -19.06
CA GLY A 78 10.26 1.63 -19.73
C GLY A 78 9.39 0.36 -19.74
N MET A 79 9.66 -0.58 -18.83
CA MET A 79 8.96 -1.87 -18.74
C MET A 79 8.61 -2.20 -17.29
N GLY A 80 7.43 -2.77 -17.08
CA GLY A 80 7.08 -3.38 -15.80
C GLY A 80 7.80 -4.71 -15.56
N LEU A 81 7.91 -5.10 -14.28
CA LEU A 81 8.63 -6.28 -13.81
C LEU A 81 8.25 -7.56 -14.56
N GLY A 82 6.95 -7.82 -14.76
CA GLY A 82 6.49 -9.00 -15.49
C GLY A 82 6.97 -9.06 -16.94
N THR A 83 7.08 -7.90 -17.60
CA THR A 83 7.63 -7.83 -18.97
C THR A 83 9.13 -8.05 -18.97
N ALA A 84 9.85 -7.48 -17.99
CA ALA A 84 11.28 -7.70 -17.82
C ALA A 84 11.61 -9.18 -17.59
N VAL A 85 10.90 -9.84 -16.65
CA VAL A 85 11.07 -11.27 -16.36
C VAL A 85 10.80 -12.12 -17.60
N ARG A 86 9.74 -11.82 -18.35
CA ARG A 86 9.42 -12.54 -19.59
C ARG A 86 10.50 -12.38 -20.66
N ARG A 87 11.10 -11.19 -20.78
CA ARG A 87 12.16 -10.94 -21.77
C ARG A 87 13.48 -11.61 -21.40
N LEU A 88 13.86 -11.58 -20.13
CA LEU A 88 15.14 -12.13 -19.65
C LEU A 88 15.12 -13.63 -19.45
N TYR A 89 14.03 -14.17 -18.90
CA TYR A 89 13.95 -15.58 -18.45
C TYR A 89 12.88 -16.40 -19.20
N GLY A 90 12.22 -15.79 -20.19
CA GLY A 90 11.23 -16.44 -21.03
C GLY A 90 9.85 -16.59 -20.38
N ARG A 91 8.92 -17.14 -21.16
CA ARG A 91 7.49 -17.21 -20.79
C ARG A 91 7.23 -18.10 -19.56
N ARG A 92 7.95 -19.21 -19.41
CA ARG A 92 7.69 -20.17 -18.32
C ARG A 92 7.94 -19.54 -16.94
N VAL A 93 9.07 -18.85 -16.78
CA VAL A 93 9.42 -18.16 -15.53
C VAL A 93 8.45 -17.00 -15.26
N ALA A 94 8.10 -16.23 -16.28
CA ALA A 94 7.11 -15.17 -16.13
C ALA A 94 5.74 -15.69 -15.68
N MET A 95 5.28 -16.83 -16.21
CA MET A 95 4.03 -17.47 -15.76
C MET A 95 4.16 -18.02 -14.34
N ALA A 96 5.31 -18.59 -13.98
CA ALA A 96 5.56 -19.08 -12.61
C ALA A 96 5.52 -17.96 -11.57
N ALA A 97 5.86 -16.72 -11.95
CA ALA A 97 5.69 -15.54 -11.10
C ALA A 97 4.26 -14.98 -11.15
N ALA A 98 3.63 -14.94 -12.33
CA ALA A 98 2.33 -14.31 -12.52
C ALA A 98 1.16 -15.12 -11.93
N ILE A 99 1.20 -16.46 -11.98
CA ILE A 99 0.08 -17.29 -11.50
C ILE A 99 -0.11 -17.15 -9.98
N PRO A 100 0.92 -17.33 -9.13
CA PRO A 100 0.77 -17.13 -7.69
C PRO A 100 0.35 -15.71 -7.36
N MET A 101 0.87 -14.70 -8.06
CA MET A 101 0.47 -13.31 -7.88
C MET A 101 -1.02 -13.10 -8.18
N ALA A 102 -1.54 -13.63 -9.29
CA ALA A 102 -2.96 -13.55 -9.61
C ALA A 102 -3.85 -14.27 -8.58
N LEU A 103 -3.36 -15.36 -7.98
CA LEU A 103 -4.06 -16.04 -6.89
C LEU A 103 -4.08 -15.21 -5.61
N LEU A 104 -2.96 -14.58 -5.26
CA LEU A 104 -2.87 -13.69 -4.10
C LEU A 104 -3.78 -12.47 -4.26
N ASP A 105 -3.85 -11.87 -5.45
CA ASP A 105 -4.78 -10.77 -5.72
C ASP A 105 -6.24 -11.16 -5.47
N VAL A 106 -6.63 -12.41 -5.79
CA VAL A 106 -7.98 -12.90 -5.49
C VAL A 106 -8.21 -13.04 -3.99
N LEU A 107 -7.21 -13.52 -3.24
CA LEU A 107 -7.30 -13.59 -1.77
C LEU A 107 -7.37 -12.20 -1.15
N GLU A 108 -6.65 -11.23 -1.72
CA GLU A 108 -6.69 -9.83 -1.29
C GLU A 108 -8.08 -9.24 -1.47
N TYR A 109 -8.73 -9.49 -2.61
CA TYR A 109 -10.13 -9.09 -2.79
C TYR A 109 -11.06 -9.71 -1.73
N VAL A 110 -10.81 -10.95 -1.31
CA VAL A 110 -11.62 -11.56 -0.24
C VAL A 110 -11.41 -10.81 1.08
N ALA A 111 -10.17 -10.47 1.43
CA ALA A 111 -9.85 -9.69 2.63
C ALA A 111 -10.48 -8.29 2.61
N GLU A 112 -10.38 -7.59 1.48
CA GLU A 112 -10.97 -6.26 1.29
C GLU A 112 -12.49 -6.28 1.43
N TYR A 113 -13.17 -7.25 0.81
CA TYR A 113 -14.63 -7.37 0.94
C TYR A 113 -15.05 -7.78 2.35
N ALA A 114 -14.24 -8.58 3.06
CA ALA A 114 -14.46 -8.85 4.48
C ALA A 114 -14.33 -7.58 5.33
N GLY A 115 -13.35 -6.71 5.04
CA GLY A 115 -13.21 -5.41 5.71
C GLY A 115 -14.38 -4.48 5.45
N ILE A 116 -14.84 -4.39 4.21
CA ILE A 116 -16.04 -3.62 3.86
C ILE A 116 -17.26 -4.16 4.63
N ALA A 117 -17.41 -5.49 4.71
CA ALA A 117 -18.49 -6.11 5.47
C ALA A 117 -18.43 -5.76 6.97
N LEU A 118 -17.24 -5.80 7.57
CA LEU A 118 -17.00 -5.40 8.96
C LEU A 118 -17.36 -3.93 9.17
N GLY A 119 -16.88 -3.04 8.31
CA GLY A 119 -17.17 -1.61 8.38
C GLY A 119 -18.67 -1.31 8.26
N LEU A 120 -19.37 -1.96 7.33
CA LEU A 120 -20.82 -1.86 7.18
C LEU A 120 -21.55 -2.35 8.44
N GLY A 121 -21.10 -3.47 9.02
CA GLY A 121 -21.64 -4.00 10.27
C GLY A 121 -21.47 -3.05 11.45
N LEU A 122 -20.29 -2.41 11.58
CA LEU A 122 -20.02 -1.39 12.60
C LEU A 122 -20.91 -0.14 12.44
N LEU A 123 -21.27 0.21 11.20
CA LEU A 123 -22.19 1.32 10.90
C LEU A 123 -23.67 0.95 11.05
N GLY A 124 -23.99 -0.31 11.37
CA GLY A 124 -25.37 -0.80 11.45
C GLY A 124 -26.08 -0.88 10.09
N LEU A 125 -25.33 -0.94 8.99
CA LEU A 125 -25.86 -1.02 7.63
C LEU A 125 -26.09 -2.47 7.20
N PRO A 126 -27.06 -2.73 6.31
CA PRO A 126 -27.32 -4.08 5.83
C PRO A 126 -26.16 -4.58 4.95
N VAL A 127 -25.40 -5.53 5.47
CA VAL A 127 -24.13 -5.99 4.87
C VAL A 127 -24.31 -6.53 3.44
N LEU A 128 -25.19 -7.51 3.25
CA LEU A 128 -25.33 -8.19 1.95
C LEU A 128 -25.70 -7.26 0.78
N PRO A 129 -26.77 -6.43 0.84
CA PRO A 129 -27.11 -5.56 -0.28
C PRO A 129 -26.05 -4.48 -0.53
N MET A 130 -25.38 -4.00 0.51
CA MET A 130 -24.30 -3.02 0.37
C MET A 130 -23.04 -3.63 -0.26
N LEU A 131 -22.66 -4.86 0.11
CA LEU A 131 -21.56 -5.57 -0.55
C LEU A 131 -21.84 -5.80 -2.04
N LEU A 132 -23.08 -6.18 -2.40
CA LEU A 132 -23.47 -6.33 -3.81
C LEU A 132 -23.37 -5.01 -4.57
N LEU A 133 -23.81 -3.90 -3.97
CA LEU A 133 -23.65 -2.57 -4.55
C LEU A 133 -22.17 -2.24 -4.78
N VAL A 134 -21.33 -2.46 -3.76
CA VAL A 134 -19.88 -2.21 -3.85
C VAL A 134 -19.25 -3.10 -4.93
N PHE A 135 -19.67 -4.36 -5.06
CA PHE A 135 -19.21 -5.26 -6.12
C PHE A 135 -19.55 -4.75 -7.53
N VAL A 136 -20.79 -4.31 -7.74
CA VAL A 136 -21.22 -3.73 -9.03
C VAL A 136 -20.42 -2.47 -9.35
N LEU A 137 -20.21 -1.58 -8.37
CA LEU A 137 -19.41 -0.37 -8.55
C LEU A 137 -17.96 -0.71 -8.93
N HIS A 138 -17.34 -1.68 -8.26
CA HIS A 138 -15.99 -2.15 -8.59
C HIS A 138 -15.91 -2.69 -10.03
N ILE A 139 -16.87 -3.50 -10.48
CA ILE A 139 -16.92 -3.99 -11.86
C ILE A 139 -17.05 -2.85 -12.88
N VAL A 140 -17.92 -1.88 -12.61
CA VAL A 140 -18.11 -0.72 -13.51
C VAL A 140 -16.82 0.09 -13.63
N VAL A 141 -16.11 0.29 -12.52
CA VAL A 141 -14.80 0.95 -12.52
C VAL A 141 -13.80 0.15 -13.35
N ALA A 142 -13.68 -1.16 -13.10
CA ALA A 142 -12.75 -2.03 -13.80
C ALA A 142 -13.02 -2.07 -15.32
N TRP A 143 -14.30 -2.12 -15.72
CA TRP A 143 -14.71 -2.18 -17.12
C TRP A 143 -14.47 -0.85 -17.85
N THR A 144 -14.79 0.28 -17.22
CA THR A 144 -14.71 1.58 -17.89
C THR A 144 -13.29 2.05 -18.14
N GLY A 145 -12.29 1.47 -17.46
CA GLY A 145 -10.87 1.82 -17.61
C GLY A 145 -10.55 3.28 -17.22
N ARG A 146 -11.50 3.99 -16.61
CA ARG A 146 -11.36 5.40 -16.19
C ARG A 146 -10.64 5.52 -14.84
N TYR A 147 -9.57 4.76 -14.66
CA TYR A 147 -8.77 4.70 -13.41
C TYR A 147 -8.43 6.09 -12.88
N ARG A 148 -8.06 7.03 -13.75
CA ARG A 148 -7.69 8.39 -13.35
C ARG A 148 -8.80 9.17 -12.62
N HIS A 149 -10.07 8.90 -12.93
CA HIS A 149 -11.19 9.56 -12.26
C HIS A 149 -11.46 8.93 -10.89
N VAL A 150 -11.28 7.62 -10.79
CA VAL A 150 -11.44 6.88 -9.54
C VAL A 150 -10.29 7.16 -8.58
N GLU A 151 -9.06 7.21 -9.09
CA GLU A 151 -7.87 7.66 -8.36
C GLU A 151 -8.10 9.06 -7.77
N ALA A 152 -8.54 10.02 -8.57
CA ALA A 152 -8.83 11.37 -8.08
C ALA A 152 -9.92 11.40 -7.00
N PHE A 153 -10.89 10.48 -7.05
CA PHE A 153 -11.94 10.35 -6.05
C PHE A 153 -11.44 9.65 -4.77
N LEU A 154 -10.63 8.60 -4.87
CA LEU A 154 -10.12 7.81 -3.74
C LEU A 154 -8.95 8.49 -3.02
N LEU A 155 -8.18 9.33 -3.71
CA LEU A 155 -7.00 9.98 -3.15
C LEU A 155 -7.32 10.80 -1.88
N PRO A 156 -8.37 11.64 -1.79
CA PRO A 156 -8.75 12.26 -0.52
C PRO A 156 -9.10 11.27 0.61
N PHE A 157 -9.76 10.14 0.29
CA PHE A 157 -10.08 9.11 1.28
C PHE A 157 -8.82 8.42 1.81
N SER A 158 -7.76 8.28 1.01
CA SER A 158 -6.46 7.78 1.49
C SER A 158 -5.89 8.64 2.62
N PHE A 159 -5.95 9.97 2.47
CA PHE A 159 -5.51 10.89 3.53
C PHE A 159 -6.42 10.84 4.74
N LEU A 160 -7.74 10.66 4.53
CA LEU A 160 -8.67 10.48 5.63
C LEU A 160 -8.36 9.22 6.45
N LEU A 161 -8.03 8.10 5.81
CA LEU A 161 -7.59 6.88 6.48
C LEU A 161 -6.38 7.15 7.39
N VAL A 162 -5.32 7.75 6.84
CA VAL A 162 -4.12 8.11 7.61
C VAL A 162 -4.48 9.04 8.77
N ALA A 163 -5.30 10.06 8.53
CA ALA A 163 -5.74 11.00 9.56
C ALA A 163 -6.52 10.30 10.68
N THR A 164 -7.38 9.32 10.37
CA THR A 164 -8.12 8.55 11.38
C THR A 164 -7.20 7.67 12.23
N ILE A 165 -6.17 7.07 11.64
CA ILE A 165 -5.16 6.28 12.38
C ILE A 165 -4.39 7.21 13.33
N VAL A 166 -3.90 8.36 12.83
CA VAL A 166 -3.17 9.35 13.65
C VAL A 166 -4.06 9.90 14.77
N ALA A 167 -5.32 10.22 14.49
CA ALA A 167 -6.27 10.68 15.48
C ALA A 167 -6.52 9.61 16.56
N SER A 168 -6.67 8.34 16.17
CA SER A 168 -6.85 7.21 17.09
C SER A 168 -5.65 7.08 18.05
N VAL A 169 -4.43 7.18 17.51
CA VAL A 169 -3.18 7.18 18.30
C VAL A 169 -3.18 8.36 19.28
N ALA A 170 -3.50 9.58 18.81
CA ALA A 170 -3.54 10.78 19.63
C ALA A 170 -4.58 10.71 20.77
N MET A 171 -5.74 10.09 20.51
CA MET A 171 -6.81 9.93 21.50
C MET A 171 -6.49 8.88 22.58
N THR A 172 -5.62 7.91 22.27
CA THR A 172 -5.26 6.81 23.19
C THR A 172 -4.42 7.25 24.39
N ARG A 173 -3.94 8.51 24.44
CA ARG A 173 -3.07 9.05 25.51
C ARG A 173 -1.88 8.14 25.83
N LEU A 174 -1.08 7.86 24.80
CA LEU A 174 0.12 7.03 24.91
C LEU A 174 1.10 7.60 25.93
N ASP A 175 1.60 6.76 26.83
CA ASP A 175 2.78 7.06 27.63
C ASP A 175 4.03 6.75 26.79
N PRO A 176 4.81 7.77 26.36
CA PRO A 176 6.01 7.54 25.54
C PRO A 176 7.03 6.64 26.24
N ALA A 177 7.12 6.69 27.57
CA ALA A 177 8.03 5.87 28.34
C ALA A 177 7.62 4.39 28.30
N ALA A 178 6.32 4.11 28.39
CA ALA A 178 5.78 2.75 28.28
C ALA A 178 5.96 2.18 26.86
N VAL A 179 5.75 3.00 25.82
CA VAL A 179 5.97 2.60 24.42
C VAL A 179 7.44 2.25 24.19
N MET A 180 8.34 3.18 24.54
CA MET A 180 9.78 2.94 24.40
C MET A 180 10.24 1.74 25.23
N GLY A 181 9.79 1.65 26.48
CA GLY A 181 10.08 0.54 27.39
C GLY A 181 9.67 -0.79 26.76
N SER A 182 8.46 -0.88 26.18
CA SER A 182 8.00 -2.08 25.50
C SER A 182 8.77 -2.39 24.21
N MET A 183 9.26 -1.39 23.48
CA MET A 183 10.07 -1.60 22.28
C MET A 183 11.46 -2.16 22.60
N VAL A 184 12.02 -1.82 23.77
CA VAL A 184 13.38 -2.24 24.19
C VAL A 184 13.39 -3.35 25.24
N ALA A 185 12.24 -3.75 25.78
CA ALA A 185 12.10 -4.82 26.79
C ALA A 185 12.49 -6.23 26.30
N GLY A 186 12.96 -6.35 25.06
CA GLY A 186 13.27 -7.62 24.42
C GLY A 186 12.03 -8.25 23.81
N MET A 187 12.26 -8.99 22.72
CA MET A 187 11.23 -9.77 22.05
C MET A 187 11.12 -11.13 22.76
N PRO A 188 9.90 -11.66 23.02
CA PRO A 188 9.70 -12.97 23.61
C PRO A 188 9.95 -14.06 22.55
N LEU A 189 11.15 -14.07 21.98
CA LEU A 189 11.60 -15.09 21.05
C LEU A 189 11.51 -16.46 21.74
N GLN A 190 11.19 -17.51 20.98
CA GLN A 190 10.87 -18.87 21.48
C GLN A 190 9.43 -19.06 21.97
N ASP A 191 8.62 -17.99 22.03
CA ASP A 191 7.17 -18.13 22.05
C ASP A 191 6.67 -18.42 20.63
N ARG A 192 5.97 -19.55 20.44
CA ARG A 192 5.55 -20.00 19.11
C ARG A 192 4.59 -19.04 18.42
N GLU A 193 3.73 -18.37 19.19
CA GLU A 193 2.76 -17.42 18.64
C GLU A 193 3.45 -16.11 18.27
N PHE A 194 4.37 -15.62 19.12
CA PHE A 194 5.18 -14.46 18.80
C PHE A 194 6.06 -14.70 17.56
N ASP A 195 6.76 -15.83 17.51
CA ASP A 195 7.64 -16.19 16.39
C ASP A 195 6.86 -16.34 15.08
N TYR A 196 5.64 -16.90 15.15
CA TYR A 196 4.74 -16.99 14.00
C TYR A 196 4.28 -15.60 13.53
N MET A 197 3.84 -14.73 14.44
CA MET A 197 3.42 -13.37 14.12
C MET A 197 4.58 -12.52 13.60
N LEU A 198 5.79 -12.71 14.14
CA LEU A 198 7.01 -12.08 13.66
C LEU A 198 7.30 -12.51 12.22
N ALA A 199 7.32 -13.80 11.95
CA ALA A 199 7.56 -14.33 10.60
C ALA A 199 6.47 -13.88 9.62
N ALA A 200 5.19 -13.90 10.03
CA ALA A 200 4.07 -13.44 9.23
C ALA A 200 4.20 -11.96 8.89
N SER A 201 4.50 -11.11 9.88
CA SER A 201 4.65 -9.67 9.66
C SER A 201 5.85 -9.34 8.77
N VAL A 202 6.98 -10.01 8.96
CA VAL A 202 8.16 -9.85 8.08
C VAL A 202 7.81 -10.27 6.65
N GLY A 203 7.06 -11.36 6.48
CA GLY A 203 6.65 -11.86 5.17
C GLY A 203 5.59 -11.00 4.48
N SER A 204 4.74 -10.31 5.24
CA SER A 204 3.65 -9.50 4.70
C SER A 204 4.06 -8.09 4.27
N VAL A 205 5.24 -7.60 4.68
CA VAL A 205 5.70 -6.24 4.38
C VAL A 205 5.83 -5.94 2.89
N ILE A 206 6.10 -6.95 2.07
CA ILE A 206 6.36 -6.77 0.65
C ILE A 206 5.41 -7.65 -0.14
N MET A 207 4.30 -7.05 -0.57
CA MET A 207 3.33 -7.74 -1.38
C MET A 207 3.82 -7.87 -2.82
N PRO A 208 3.85 -9.08 -3.43
CA PRO A 208 4.37 -9.24 -4.78
C PRO A 208 3.71 -8.32 -5.81
N TRP A 209 2.40 -8.10 -5.71
CA TRP A 209 1.66 -7.26 -6.65
C TRP A 209 2.18 -5.83 -6.71
N MET A 210 2.68 -5.29 -5.59
CA MET A 210 3.14 -3.92 -5.49
C MET A 210 4.33 -3.68 -6.44
N LEU A 211 5.21 -4.67 -6.61
CA LEU A 211 6.38 -4.59 -7.49
C LEU A 211 5.98 -4.57 -8.96
N PHE A 212 4.99 -5.38 -9.34
CA PHE A 212 4.45 -5.42 -10.68
C PHE A 212 3.68 -4.14 -11.01
N PHE A 213 2.89 -3.65 -10.05
CA PHE A 213 2.10 -2.43 -10.21
C PHE A 213 2.97 -1.19 -10.29
N HIS A 214 3.89 -0.98 -9.33
CA HIS A 214 4.74 0.21 -9.27
C HIS A 214 5.60 0.35 -10.52
N SER A 215 6.38 -0.70 -10.86
CA SER A 215 7.22 -0.71 -12.07
C SER A 215 6.39 -0.55 -13.36
N GLY A 216 5.20 -1.15 -13.43
CA GLY A 216 4.31 -1.04 -14.58
C GLY A 216 3.60 0.33 -14.69
N ALA A 217 3.30 0.97 -13.57
CA ALA A 217 2.70 2.30 -13.52
C ALA A 217 3.70 3.36 -13.98
N ASP A 218 4.93 3.29 -13.48
CA ASP A 218 6.02 4.20 -13.84
C ASP A 218 6.40 4.06 -15.32
N ALA A 219 6.53 2.82 -15.80
CA ALA A 219 6.77 2.53 -17.21
C ALA A 219 5.68 3.11 -18.13
N ARG A 220 4.40 3.07 -17.72
CA ARG A 220 3.27 3.61 -18.51
C ARG A 220 3.19 5.13 -18.47
N LYS A 221 3.64 5.76 -17.39
CA LYS A 221 3.69 7.22 -17.28
C LYS A 221 4.83 7.83 -18.10
N GLY A 222 5.84 7.05 -18.48
CA GLY A 222 6.98 7.53 -19.27
C GLY A 222 7.88 8.49 -18.48
N LEU A 223 7.94 8.30 -17.16
CA LEU A 223 8.79 9.09 -16.26
C LEU A 223 10.26 8.87 -16.63
N SER A 224 11.04 9.95 -16.67
CA SER A 224 12.48 9.91 -16.93
C SER A 224 13.28 9.96 -15.63
N ARG A 225 14.56 9.57 -15.67
CA ARG A 225 15.47 9.63 -14.51
C ARG A 225 15.67 11.05 -13.93
N LYS A 226 15.17 12.09 -14.60
CA LYS A 226 15.26 13.49 -14.17
C LYS A 226 14.00 13.98 -13.45
N ASP A 227 12.94 13.18 -13.45
CA ASP A 227 11.65 13.43 -12.79
C ASP A 227 11.61 12.77 -11.41
#